data_AF-A0A934ZJD4-F1
#
_entry.id   AF-A0A934ZJD4-F1
#
_cell.length_a   1.000
_cell.length_b   1.000
_cell.length_c   1.000
_cell.angle_alpha   90.00
_cell.angle_beta   90.00
_cell.angle_gamma   90.00
#
_symmetry.space_group_name_H-M   'P 1'
#
loop_
_entity.id
_entity.type
_entity.pdbx_description
1 polymer ?
#
loop_
_entity_poly.entity_id
_entity_poly.type
_entity_poly.pdbx_seq_one_letter_code
_entity_poly.pdbx_strand_id
1 'polypeptide(L)'
;MYGLGPDDVAAAWKHDTSTDANDPNENRAYDRIFRWLGRSPGNPLVVVSQKALTGHSKGGAAAWQVAGLCQGLATGVIPGNPNLDDPDPAMRVYETVAFTDAPLAFAPGAFEAGMVTSLGFGHVGGIVCLVHPDRALAALDDESFDRYRELRDSRERQRLRDELAVYEGTRPAVRIRTEKSFLAPSDEVYAGLDAEQAVLLDASSRRLTRGGPIVAGGVAGRIAPPVAHLASPTEV
;
A
#
# COMPACT_ATOMS: atom_id res chain seq x y z
N MET A 1 -10.15 12.86 -10.43
CA MET A 1 -10.67 11.50 -10.17
C MET A 1 -11.33 11.40 -8.80
N TYR A 2 -10.74 11.93 -7.72
CA TYR A 2 -11.30 11.81 -6.35
C TYR A 2 -11.78 13.13 -5.71
N GLY A 3 -11.91 14.20 -6.51
CA GLY A 3 -12.34 15.52 -6.01
C GLY A 3 -11.31 16.25 -5.13
N LEU A 4 -10.07 15.76 -5.07
CA LEU A 4 -8.99 16.36 -4.28
C LEU A 4 -8.18 17.37 -5.08
N GLY A 5 -7.75 18.43 -4.40
CA GLY A 5 -6.82 19.45 -4.85
C GLY A 5 -5.51 19.47 -4.05
N PRO A 6 -4.66 20.48 -4.29
CA PRO A 6 -3.34 20.59 -3.65
C PRO A 6 -3.40 20.80 -2.13
N ASP A 7 -4.51 21.37 -1.63
CA ASP A 7 -4.73 21.63 -0.21
C ASP A 7 -5.07 20.37 0.58
N ASP A 8 -5.56 19.32 -0.08
CA ASP A 8 -5.93 18.04 0.56
C ASP A 8 -4.72 17.11 0.79
N VAL A 9 -3.55 17.47 0.25
CA VAL A 9 -2.30 16.76 0.53
C VAL A 9 -1.74 17.29 1.85
N ALA A 10 -1.78 16.49 2.91
CA ALA A 10 -1.40 16.95 4.24
C ALA A 10 0.11 16.83 4.52
N ALA A 11 0.79 15.86 3.88
CA ALA A 11 2.16 15.52 4.26
C ALA A 11 3.04 15.02 3.11
N ALA A 12 4.34 15.14 3.31
CA ALA A 12 5.40 14.69 2.42
C ALA A 12 6.41 13.80 3.17
N TRP A 13 6.39 12.50 2.90
CA TRP A 13 7.46 11.56 3.24
C TRP A 13 8.63 11.77 2.28
N LYS A 14 9.48 12.74 2.60
CA LYS A 14 10.65 13.11 1.81
C LYS A 14 11.74 12.05 1.87
N HIS A 15 12.62 12.06 0.88
CA HIS A 15 13.78 11.20 0.85
C HIS A 15 14.72 11.53 2.01
N ASP A 16 14.95 12.80 2.34
CA ASP A 16 15.64 13.31 3.54
C ASP A 16 16.75 12.39 4.04
N THR A 17 17.87 12.39 3.32
CA THR A 17 19.03 11.54 3.61
C THR A 17 19.98 12.15 4.62
N SER A 18 19.60 13.26 5.26
CA SER A 18 20.46 14.02 6.18
C SER A 18 21.72 14.52 5.47
N THR A 19 21.57 15.00 4.23
CA THR A 19 22.68 15.54 3.44
C THR A 19 22.41 16.97 3.00
N ASP A 20 23.43 17.81 3.05
CA ASP A 20 23.37 19.25 2.75
C ASP A 20 22.80 19.55 1.35
N ALA A 21 22.98 18.63 0.40
CA ALA A 21 22.51 18.81 -0.96
C ALA A 21 21.06 18.32 -1.17
N ASN A 22 20.68 17.19 -0.58
CA ASN A 22 19.38 16.56 -0.85
C ASN A 22 18.24 17.30 -0.18
N ASP A 23 18.37 17.58 1.11
CA ASP A 23 17.25 17.99 1.94
C ASP A 23 16.70 19.37 1.55
N PRO A 24 17.55 20.39 1.22
CA PRO A 24 17.07 21.65 0.66
C PRO A 24 16.54 21.50 -0.77
N ASN A 25 17.11 20.60 -1.57
CA ASN A 25 16.63 20.34 -2.94
C ASN A 25 15.20 19.79 -2.93
N GLU A 26 14.88 18.85 -2.04
CA GLU A 26 13.54 18.32 -1.92
C GLU A 26 12.54 19.37 -1.41
N ASN A 27 12.90 20.19 -0.41
CA ASN A 27 12.05 21.29 0.04
C ASN A 27 11.75 22.27 -1.11
N ARG A 28 12.77 22.66 -1.87
CA ARG A 28 12.62 23.50 -3.06
C ARG A 28 11.72 22.87 -4.12
N ALA A 29 11.81 21.56 -4.32
CA ALA A 29 10.99 20.85 -5.28
C ALA A 29 9.51 20.87 -4.86
N TYR A 30 9.21 20.48 -3.62
CA TYR A 30 7.86 20.53 -3.07
C TYR A 30 7.29 21.95 -3.11
N ASP A 31 8.09 22.93 -2.73
CA ASP A 31 7.66 24.31 -2.72
C ASP A 31 7.27 24.85 -4.10
N ARG A 32 8.09 24.55 -5.11
CA ARG A 32 7.76 24.90 -6.49
C ARG A 32 6.51 24.18 -6.98
N ILE A 33 6.38 22.89 -6.71
CA ILE A 33 5.23 22.08 -7.13
C ILE A 33 3.95 22.65 -6.53
N PHE A 34 3.91 22.86 -5.22
CA PHE A 34 2.67 23.26 -4.55
C PHE A 34 2.33 24.74 -4.74
N ARG A 35 3.31 25.64 -4.89
CA ARG A 35 3.05 27.02 -5.35
C ARG A 35 2.47 27.03 -6.77
N TRP A 36 3.04 26.24 -7.68
CA TRP A 36 2.54 26.14 -9.06
C TRP A 36 1.12 25.57 -9.13
N LEU A 37 0.83 24.57 -8.29
CA LEU A 37 -0.50 23.98 -8.18
C LEU A 37 -1.53 24.92 -7.50
N GLY A 38 -1.09 26.01 -6.87
CA GLY A 38 -1.98 26.98 -6.23
C GLY A 38 -2.40 26.60 -4.81
N ARG A 39 -1.53 25.91 -4.05
CA ARG A 39 -1.77 25.62 -2.64
C ARG A 39 -2.01 26.91 -1.84
N SER A 40 -2.99 26.86 -0.94
CA SER A 40 -3.39 28.01 -0.13
C SER A 40 -2.28 28.43 0.84
N PRO A 41 -1.99 29.74 0.99
CA PRO A 41 -1.06 30.23 2.01
C PRO A 41 -1.47 29.80 3.42
N GLY A 42 -0.50 29.41 4.25
CA GLY A 42 -0.75 28.98 5.64
C GLY A 42 -1.20 27.52 5.79
N ASN A 43 -1.35 26.78 4.69
CA ASN A 43 -1.55 25.34 4.71
C ASN A 43 -0.23 24.66 4.27
N PRO A 44 0.77 24.40 5.12
CA PRO A 44 1.99 23.72 4.68
C PRO A 44 1.83 22.18 4.65
N LEU A 45 2.66 21.51 3.88
CA LEU A 45 2.87 20.06 3.97
C LEU A 45 3.68 19.74 5.22
N VAL A 46 3.21 18.82 6.05
CA VAL A 46 4.03 18.30 7.14
C VAL A 46 5.07 17.33 6.56
N VAL A 47 6.34 17.61 6.78
CA VAL A 47 7.45 16.77 6.34
C VAL A 47 7.67 15.62 7.31
N VAL A 48 7.82 14.41 6.76
CA VAL A 48 8.26 13.22 7.50
C VAL A 48 9.62 12.75 6.99
N SER A 49 10.64 12.92 7.83
CA SER A 49 12.02 12.50 7.57
C SER A 49 12.30 11.13 8.22
N GLN A 50 11.66 10.07 7.71
CA GLN A 50 11.68 8.74 8.35
C GLN A 50 13.09 8.14 8.54
N LYS A 51 14.06 8.54 7.70
CA LYS A 51 15.45 8.06 7.79
C LYS A 51 16.16 8.50 9.07
N ALA A 52 15.64 9.51 9.78
CA ALA A 52 16.11 9.85 11.12
C ALA A 52 16.01 8.67 12.10
N LEU A 53 15.01 7.79 11.92
CA LEU A 53 14.83 6.58 12.74
C LEU A 53 15.38 5.33 12.07
N THR A 54 15.17 5.18 10.76
CA THR A 54 15.44 3.91 10.07
C THR A 54 16.84 3.84 9.43
N GLY A 55 17.55 4.96 9.35
CA GLY A 55 18.68 5.13 8.45
C GLY A 55 18.28 5.01 6.98
N HIS A 56 19.28 4.90 6.10
CA HIS A 56 19.06 4.81 4.65
C HIS A 56 19.31 3.40 4.09
N SER A 57 18.23 2.68 3.78
CA SER A 57 18.26 1.31 3.23
C SER A 57 18.54 1.20 1.72
N LYS A 58 19.20 2.21 1.13
CA LYS A 58 19.48 2.31 -0.32
C LYS A 58 18.19 2.07 -1.15
N GLY A 59 18.13 0.99 -1.92
CA GLY A 59 16.98 0.64 -2.77
C GLY A 59 15.69 0.35 -1.99
N GLY A 60 15.78 0.02 -0.70
CA GLY A 60 14.60 -0.22 0.15
C GLY A 60 13.95 1.06 0.71
N ALA A 61 14.54 2.24 0.49
CA ALA A 61 14.14 3.47 1.16
C ALA A 61 12.68 3.86 0.88
N ALA A 62 12.30 3.89 -0.40
CA ALA A 62 10.94 4.26 -0.80
C ALA A 62 9.89 3.27 -0.30
N ALA A 63 10.23 1.97 -0.17
CA ALA A 63 9.30 0.97 0.33
C ALA A 63 8.91 1.24 1.79
N TRP A 64 9.87 1.63 2.63
CA TRP A 64 9.60 2.01 4.03
C TRP A 64 8.82 3.32 4.13
N GLN A 65 9.13 4.30 3.27
CA GLN A 65 8.38 5.56 3.19
C GLN A 65 6.92 5.34 2.80
N VAL A 66 6.67 4.52 1.78
CA VAL A 66 5.32 4.14 1.36
C VAL A 66 4.58 3.39 2.47
N ALA A 67 5.24 2.44 3.15
CA ALA A 67 4.64 1.75 4.29
C ALA A 67 4.29 2.73 5.43
N GLY A 68 5.18 3.68 5.73
CA GLY A 68 4.95 4.72 6.74
C GLY A 68 3.79 5.65 6.39
N LEU A 69 3.67 6.08 5.13
CA LEU A 69 2.54 6.88 4.67
C LEU A 69 1.22 6.08 4.73
N CYS A 70 1.22 4.81 4.34
CA CYS A 70 0.05 3.95 4.48
C CYS A 70 -0.40 3.82 5.94
N GLN A 71 0.55 3.68 6.87
CA GLN A 71 0.26 3.67 8.32
C GLN A 71 -0.30 5.02 8.78
N GLY A 72 0.29 6.13 8.34
CA GLY A 72 -0.19 7.46 8.67
C GLY A 72 -1.62 7.70 8.20
N LEU A 73 -1.94 7.35 6.95
CA LEU A 73 -3.30 7.40 6.40
C LEU A 73 -4.27 6.53 7.21
N ALA A 74 -3.88 5.28 7.53
CA ALA A 74 -4.74 4.36 8.27
C ALA A 74 -5.01 4.79 9.73
N THR A 75 -4.06 5.49 10.34
CA THR A 75 -4.14 5.90 11.77
C THR A 75 -4.58 7.35 11.95
N GLY A 76 -4.53 8.17 10.90
CA GLY A 76 -4.70 9.61 10.99
C GLY A 76 -3.54 10.31 11.71
N VAL A 77 -2.36 9.70 11.81
CA VAL A 77 -1.21 10.27 12.52
C VAL A 77 -0.04 10.51 11.57
N ILE A 78 0.50 11.72 11.58
CA ILE A 78 1.76 12.04 10.92
C ILE A 78 2.87 12.01 11.99
N PRO A 79 3.87 11.11 11.86
CA PRO A 79 4.95 11.04 12.84
C PRO A 79 5.88 12.25 12.71
N GLY A 80 6.33 12.77 13.84
CA GLY A 80 7.41 13.77 13.87
C GLY A 80 8.79 13.15 13.70
N ASN A 81 9.79 14.01 13.50
CA ASN A 81 11.20 13.64 13.52
C ASN A 81 11.78 13.89 14.93
N PRO A 82 11.96 12.87 15.77
CA PRO A 82 12.48 13.07 17.14
C PRO A 82 13.94 13.55 17.19
N ASN A 83 14.67 13.51 16.06
CA ASN A 83 16.02 14.03 15.94
C ASN A 83 16.06 15.45 15.35
N LEU A 84 14.91 16.09 15.16
CA LEU A 84 14.84 17.48 14.72
C LEU A 84 15.11 18.40 15.91
N ASP A 85 16.32 18.96 15.97
CA ASP A 85 16.75 19.91 16.99
C ASP A 85 16.44 21.37 16.59
N ASP A 86 16.93 21.80 15.43
CA ASP A 86 16.60 23.09 14.81
C ASP A 86 16.57 22.92 13.27
N PRO A 87 15.50 23.35 12.58
CA PRO A 87 15.49 23.37 11.14
C PRO A 87 16.59 24.31 10.61
N ASP A 88 17.38 23.82 9.65
CA ASP A 88 18.39 24.64 8.96
C ASP A 88 17.77 25.97 8.47
N PRO A 89 18.36 27.13 8.77
CA PRO A 89 17.90 28.44 8.30
C PRO A 89 17.63 28.51 6.79
N ALA A 90 18.37 27.75 5.98
CA ALA A 90 18.16 27.65 4.54
C ALA A 90 16.78 27.08 4.16
N MET A 91 16.10 26.39 5.08
CA MET A 91 14.76 25.82 4.86
C MET A 91 13.65 26.84 5.09
N ARG A 92 13.91 27.95 5.80
CA ARG A 92 12.89 28.95 6.18
C ARG A 92 12.25 29.66 4.99
N VAL A 93 12.86 29.62 3.81
CA VAL A 93 12.35 30.25 2.58
C VAL A 93 11.22 29.45 1.91
N TYR A 94 11.00 28.21 2.34
CA TYR A 94 10.00 27.30 1.76
C TYR A 94 8.75 27.24 2.66
N GLU A 95 7.79 28.13 2.40
CA GLU A 95 6.58 28.31 3.24
C GLU A 95 5.53 27.20 3.07
N THR A 96 5.67 26.40 2.03
CA THR A 96 4.76 25.30 1.68
C THR A 96 5.07 24.00 2.42
N VAL A 97 6.12 23.96 3.24
CA VAL A 97 6.53 22.82 4.04
C VAL A 97 6.70 23.23 5.50
N ALA A 98 6.41 22.31 6.41
CA ALA A 98 6.57 22.47 7.84
C ALA A 98 7.19 21.23 8.45
N PHE A 99 7.90 21.40 9.56
CA PHE A 99 8.59 20.33 10.28
C PHE A 99 8.03 20.24 11.70
N THR A 100 8.02 19.04 12.25
CA THR A 100 7.59 18.77 13.62
C THR A 100 8.45 17.67 14.20
N ASP A 101 8.82 17.81 15.46
CA ASP A 101 9.53 16.81 16.25
C ASP A 101 8.57 15.83 16.95
N ALA A 102 7.34 16.28 17.20
CA ALA A 102 6.27 15.50 17.80
C ALA A 102 5.26 14.98 16.75
N PRO A 103 4.58 13.83 17.02
CA PRO A 103 3.49 13.35 16.18
C PRO A 103 2.31 14.33 16.14
N LEU A 104 1.67 14.43 14.98
CA LEU A 104 0.45 15.21 14.76
C LEU A 104 -0.72 14.26 14.47
N ALA A 105 -1.75 14.30 15.31
CA ALA A 105 -2.96 13.52 15.14
C ALA A 105 -4.04 14.35 14.45
N PHE A 106 -4.59 13.81 13.36
CA PHE A 106 -5.69 14.39 12.61
C PHE A 106 -7.02 13.86 13.13
N ALA A 107 -8.07 14.66 12.97
CA ALA A 107 -9.42 14.16 13.17
C ALA A 107 -9.70 12.99 12.20
N PRO A 108 -10.56 12.03 12.57
CA PRO A 108 -10.93 10.94 11.67
C PRO A 108 -11.38 11.46 10.29
N GLY A 109 -10.74 10.97 9.23
CA GLY A 109 -11.02 11.37 7.84
C GLY A 109 -10.38 12.68 7.38
N ALA A 110 -9.64 13.41 8.23
CA ALA A 110 -9.01 14.68 7.84
C ALA A 110 -7.64 14.50 7.13
N PHE A 111 -7.01 13.33 7.22
CA PHE A 111 -5.78 13.02 6.48
C PHE A 111 -6.10 12.28 5.19
N GLU A 112 -6.28 13.04 4.11
CA GLU A 112 -6.85 12.54 2.86
C GLU A 112 -5.83 12.04 1.84
N ALA A 113 -4.66 12.69 1.79
CA ALA A 113 -3.59 12.30 0.89
C ALA A 113 -2.22 12.71 1.42
N GLY A 114 -1.19 11.95 1.03
CA GLY A 114 0.20 12.29 1.28
C GLY A 114 1.08 11.92 0.09
N MET A 115 2.29 12.46 0.08
CA MET A 115 3.27 12.21 -0.98
C MET A 115 4.52 11.54 -0.44
N VAL A 116 5.15 10.73 -1.27
CA VAL A 116 6.46 10.13 -1.03
C VAL A 116 7.39 10.60 -2.15
N THR A 117 8.56 11.10 -1.78
CA THR A 117 9.65 11.36 -2.73
C THR A 117 10.83 10.47 -2.42
N SER A 118 11.47 9.95 -3.46
CA SER A 118 12.73 9.25 -3.35
C SER A 118 13.65 9.65 -4.49
N LEU A 119 14.87 10.04 -4.15
CA LEU A 119 15.90 10.43 -5.11
C LEU A 119 17.07 9.43 -5.03
N GLY A 120 17.79 9.27 -6.12
CA GLY A 120 18.89 8.32 -6.22
C GLY A 120 19.95 8.78 -7.20
N PHE A 121 21.12 8.14 -7.12
CA PHE A 121 22.23 8.39 -8.04
C PHE A 121 21.83 8.18 -9.51
N GLY A 122 22.43 8.95 -10.40
CA GLY A 122 22.13 8.88 -11.84
C GLY A 122 20.84 9.60 -12.25
N HIS A 123 20.45 10.65 -11.52
CA HIS A 123 19.23 11.44 -11.76
C HIS A 123 17.94 10.61 -11.71
N VAL A 124 17.92 9.57 -10.88
CA VAL A 124 16.71 8.78 -10.65
C VAL A 124 15.88 9.48 -9.58
N GLY A 125 14.69 9.93 -9.94
CA GLY A 125 13.74 10.55 -9.02
C GLY A 125 12.35 9.97 -9.19
N GLY A 126 11.68 9.68 -8.09
CA GLY A 126 10.30 9.21 -8.06
C GLY A 126 9.48 10.00 -7.05
N ILE A 127 8.28 10.36 -7.46
CA ILE A 127 7.26 10.97 -6.60
C ILE A 127 5.99 10.12 -6.71
N VAL A 128 5.41 9.77 -5.57
CA VAL A 128 4.15 9.01 -5.48
C VAL A 128 3.19 9.80 -4.61
N CYS A 129 1.93 9.90 -5.02
CA CYS A 129 0.85 10.42 -4.19
C CYS A 129 -0.06 9.26 -3.80
N LEU A 130 -0.31 9.07 -2.50
CA LEU A 130 -1.25 8.10 -1.97
C LEU A 130 -2.46 8.84 -1.42
N VAL A 131 -3.63 8.39 -1.83
CA VAL A 131 -4.93 8.90 -1.37
C VAL A 131 -5.54 7.89 -0.41
N HIS A 132 -6.23 8.37 0.62
CA HIS A 132 -6.92 7.55 1.60
C HIS A 132 -7.89 6.57 0.91
N PRO A 133 -7.92 5.27 1.28
CA PRO A 133 -8.73 4.26 0.60
C PRO A 133 -10.23 4.55 0.63
N ASP A 134 -10.71 5.29 1.64
CA ASP A 134 -12.12 5.68 1.73
C ASP A 134 -12.59 6.46 0.50
N ARG A 135 -11.72 7.21 -0.18
CA ARG A 135 -12.07 7.90 -1.44
C ARG A 135 -12.39 6.93 -2.58
N ALA A 136 -11.72 5.78 -2.61
CA ALA A 136 -12.03 4.72 -3.58
C ALA A 136 -13.28 3.93 -3.15
N LEU A 137 -13.43 3.65 -1.85
CA LEU A 137 -14.59 2.92 -1.34
C LEU A 137 -15.89 3.73 -1.43
N ALA A 138 -15.82 5.05 -1.30
CA ALA A 138 -16.96 5.95 -1.48
C ALA A 138 -17.50 5.99 -2.92
N ALA A 139 -16.80 5.40 -3.89
CA ALA A 139 -17.28 5.26 -5.26
C ALA A 139 -18.14 4.01 -5.48
N LEU A 140 -18.22 3.11 -4.50
CA LEU A 140 -19.06 1.92 -4.54
C LEU A 140 -20.51 2.27 -4.17
N ASP A 141 -21.46 1.53 -4.74
CA ASP A 141 -22.83 1.51 -4.22
C ASP A 141 -22.90 0.73 -2.89
N ASP A 142 -24.00 0.90 -2.16
CA ASP A 142 -24.19 0.32 -0.83
C ASP A 142 -24.06 -1.21 -0.84
N GLU A 143 -24.66 -1.87 -1.84
CA GLU A 143 -24.61 -3.34 -1.98
C GLU A 143 -23.17 -3.84 -2.19
N SER A 144 -22.42 -3.18 -3.07
CA SER A 144 -21.02 -3.52 -3.36
C SER A 144 -20.12 -3.23 -2.17
N PHE A 145 -20.37 -2.14 -1.45
CA PHE A 145 -19.63 -1.78 -0.25
C PHE A 145 -19.88 -2.79 0.88
N ASP A 146 -21.13 -3.18 1.12
CA ASP A 146 -21.48 -4.20 2.13
C ASP A 146 -20.85 -5.55 1.79
N ARG A 147 -20.95 -5.99 0.53
CA ARG A 147 -20.27 -7.20 0.05
C ARG A 147 -18.76 -7.12 0.27
N TYR A 148 -18.13 -5.99 -0.04
CA TYR A 148 -16.71 -5.77 0.21
C TYR A 148 -16.37 -5.92 1.70
N ARG A 149 -17.17 -5.31 2.58
CA ARG A 149 -16.99 -5.35 4.05
C ARG A 149 -17.06 -6.77 4.57
N GLU A 150 -18.09 -7.54 4.21
CA GLU A 150 -18.25 -8.93 4.63
C GLU A 150 -17.05 -9.80 4.24
N LEU A 151 -16.61 -9.67 2.98
CA LEU A 151 -15.45 -10.39 2.48
C LEU A 151 -14.14 -9.95 3.16
N ARG A 152 -14.00 -8.65 3.46
CA ARG A 152 -12.84 -8.12 4.19
C ARG A 152 -12.80 -8.65 5.62
N ASP A 153 -13.91 -8.65 6.33
CA ASP A 153 -14.00 -9.10 7.72
C ASP A 153 -13.78 -10.62 7.84
N SER A 154 -14.25 -11.38 6.86
CA SER A 154 -13.89 -12.80 6.71
C SER A 154 -12.37 -12.99 6.59
N ARG A 155 -11.72 -12.24 5.69
CA ARG A 155 -10.26 -12.32 5.48
C ARG A 155 -9.49 -11.86 6.71
N GLU A 156 -9.94 -10.83 7.42
CA GLU A 156 -9.27 -10.31 8.61
C GLU A 156 -9.30 -11.32 9.76
N ARG A 157 -10.45 -11.97 10.00
CA ARG A 157 -10.54 -13.07 10.96
C ARG A 157 -9.60 -14.21 10.62
N GLN A 158 -9.49 -14.56 9.33
CA GLN A 158 -8.54 -15.59 8.90
C GLN A 158 -7.08 -15.13 9.09
N ARG A 159 -6.75 -13.87 8.78
CA ARG A 159 -5.42 -13.28 8.98
C ARG A 159 -5.01 -13.38 10.45
N LEU A 160 -5.88 -12.96 11.36
CA LEU A 160 -5.64 -13.01 12.81
C LEU A 160 -5.40 -14.44 13.31
N ARG A 161 -6.21 -15.41 12.86
CA ARG A 161 -5.99 -16.84 13.18
C ARG A 161 -4.66 -17.36 12.64
N ASP A 162 -4.34 -17.04 11.38
CA ASP A 162 -3.08 -17.45 10.75
C ASP A 162 -1.87 -16.83 11.49
N GLU A 163 -1.96 -15.57 11.92
CA GLU A 163 -0.93 -14.85 12.68
C GLU A 163 -0.71 -15.46 14.07
N LEU A 164 -1.79 -15.75 14.80
CA LEU A 164 -1.71 -16.44 16.10
C LEU A 164 -1.06 -17.82 15.96
N ALA A 165 -1.44 -18.60 14.96
CA ALA A 165 -0.84 -19.91 14.70
C ALA A 165 0.67 -19.82 14.42
N VAL A 166 1.13 -18.73 13.80
CA VAL A 166 2.55 -18.47 13.60
C VAL A 166 3.24 -18.15 14.93
N TYR A 167 2.65 -17.31 15.77
CA TYR A 167 3.21 -16.98 17.09
C TYR A 167 3.24 -18.18 18.04
N GLU A 168 2.26 -19.07 17.95
CA GLU A 168 2.19 -20.32 18.72
C GLU A 168 3.11 -21.42 18.15
N GLY A 169 3.71 -21.21 16.98
CA GLY A 169 4.57 -22.18 16.31
C GLY A 169 3.83 -23.38 15.70
N THR A 170 2.50 -23.35 15.68
CA THR A 170 1.65 -24.40 15.06
C THR A 170 1.61 -24.27 13.54
N ARG A 171 2.07 -23.13 13.00
CA ARG A 171 2.19 -22.88 11.56
C ARG A 171 3.48 -22.09 11.23
N PRO A 172 4.18 -22.41 10.13
CA PRO A 172 5.32 -21.58 9.71
C PRO A 172 4.85 -20.24 9.14
N ALA A 173 5.59 -19.16 9.44
CA ALA A 173 5.36 -17.82 8.88
C ALA A 173 5.45 -17.81 7.34
N VAL A 174 6.35 -18.62 6.79
CA VAL A 174 6.56 -18.76 5.35
C VAL A 174 6.46 -20.24 4.98
N ARG A 175 5.58 -20.55 4.03
CA ARG A 175 5.49 -21.89 3.42
C ARG A 175 6.13 -21.86 2.04
N ILE A 176 7.27 -22.51 1.91
CA ILE A 176 7.93 -22.71 0.61
C ILE A 176 7.14 -23.77 -0.16
N ARG A 177 6.71 -23.44 -1.39
CA ARG A 177 6.07 -24.42 -2.29
C ARG A 177 7.15 -25.11 -3.11
N THR A 178 7.18 -26.44 -3.03
CA THR A 178 8.13 -27.29 -3.75
C THR A 178 7.56 -27.86 -5.05
N GLU A 179 6.24 -27.83 -5.22
CA GLU A 179 5.54 -28.45 -6.33
C GLU A 179 4.72 -27.42 -7.13
N LYS A 180 4.76 -27.58 -8.46
CA LYS A 180 3.80 -26.97 -9.37
C LYS A 180 2.49 -27.74 -9.26
N SER A 181 1.37 -27.04 -9.20
CA SER A 181 0.04 -27.68 -9.10
C SER A 181 -0.81 -27.19 -10.27
N PHE A 182 -0.59 -27.77 -11.44
CA PHE A 182 -1.37 -27.53 -12.65
C PHE A 182 -2.20 -28.77 -12.96
N LEU A 183 -3.43 -28.56 -13.43
CA LEU A 183 -4.30 -29.62 -13.93
C LEU A 183 -4.84 -29.20 -15.31
N ALA A 184 -4.71 -30.09 -16.29
CA ALA A 184 -5.41 -29.98 -17.56
C ALA A 184 -6.67 -30.84 -17.53
N PRO A 185 -7.84 -30.30 -17.93
CA PRO A 185 -8.98 -31.13 -18.30
C PRO A 185 -8.61 -32.07 -19.45
N SER A 186 -9.24 -33.25 -19.51
CA SER A 186 -9.10 -34.20 -20.63
C SER A 186 -9.94 -33.78 -21.85
N ASP A 187 -9.83 -32.52 -22.25
CA ASP A 187 -10.58 -31.93 -23.37
C ASP A 187 -9.76 -32.02 -24.66
N GLU A 188 -10.41 -32.20 -25.82
CA GLU A 188 -9.71 -32.28 -27.12
C GLU A 188 -8.92 -31.00 -27.42
N VAL A 189 -9.39 -29.86 -26.90
CA VAL A 189 -8.73 -28.56 -27.04
C VAL A 189 -7.34 -28.54 -26.40
N TYR A 190 -7.09 -29.40 -25.40
CA TYR A 190 -5.79 -29.55 -24.75
C TYR A 190 -5.06 -30.83 -25.14
N ALA A 191 -5.52 -31.54 -26.17
CA ALA A 191 -4.91 -32.78 -26.61
C ALA A 191 -3.44 -32.57 -27.01
N GLY A 192 -2.54 -33.36 -26.44
CA GLY A 192 -1.10 -33.27 -26.69
C GLY A 192 -0.37 -32.18 -25.90
N LEU A 193 -1.07 -31.41 -25.06
CA LEU A 193 -0.46 -30.48 -24.11
C LEU A 193 -0.32 -31.13 -22.73
N ASP A 194 0.77 -30.83 -22.03
CA ASP A 194 0.85 -31.09 -20.59
C ASP A 194 0.01 -30.07 -19.80
N ALA A 195 -0.16 -30.32 -18.50
CA ALA A 195 -0.99 -29.48 -17.63
C ALA A 195 -0.44 -28.04 -17.49
N GLU A 196 0.86 -27.84 -17.58
CA GLU A 196 1.48 -26.51 -17.51
C GLU A 196 1.22 -25.73 -18.78
N GLN A 197 1.41 -26.34 -19.94
CA GLN A 197 1.13 -25.75 -21.25
C GLN A 197 -0.35 -25.38 -21.40
N ALA A 198 -1.25 -26.29 -21.03
CA ALA A 198 -2.70 -26.05 -21.07
C ALA A 198 -3.10 -24.83 -20.22
N VAL A 199 -2.53 -24.69 -19.01
CA VAL A 199 -2.79 -23.55 -18.13
C VAL A 199 -2.19 -22.24 -18.67
N LEU A 200 -0.97 -22.28 -19.21
CA LEU A 200 -0.28 -21.08 -19.68
C LEU A 200 -0.87 -20.50 -20.98
N LEU A 201 -1.43 -21.36 -21.83
CA LEU A 201 -2.03 -20.96 -23.11
C LEU A 201 -3.49 -20.53 -22.98
N ASP A 202 -4.12 -20.80 -21.84
CA ASP A 202 -5.52 -20.47 -21.61
C ASP A 202 -5.66 -19.31 -20.59
N ALA A 203 -6.04 -18.14 -21.12
CA ALA A 203 -6.26 -16.92 -20.33
C ALA A 203 -7.40 -17.05 -19.30
N SER A 204 -8.24 -18.07 -19.41
CA SER A 204 -9.33 -18.37 -18.46
C SER A 204 -8.91 -19.35 -17.36
N SER A 205 -7.67 -19.83 -17.35
CA SER A 205 -7.14 -20.70 -16.29
C SER A 205 -7.22 -20.04 -14.91
N ARG A 206 -7.74 -20.74 -13.90
CA ARG A 206 -7.90 -20.21 -12.54
C ARG A 206 -7.46 -21.22 -11.49
N ARG A 207 -7.09 -20.70 -10.32
CA ARG A 207 -6.88 -21.50 -9.11
C ARG A 207 -8.23 -21.81 -8.47
N LEU A 208 -8.49 -23.08 -8.17
CA LEU A 208 -9.78 -23.50 -7.60
C LEU A 208 -9.96 -23.08 -6.13
N THR A 209 -8.91 -23.19 -5.32
CA THR A 209 -8.96 -22.86 -3.88
C THR A 209 -7.65 -22.24 -3.40
N ARG A 210 -7.69 -21.56 -2.25
CA ARG A 210 -6.49 -21.05 -1.57
C ARG A 210 -5.58 -22.22 -1.21
N GLY A 211 -4.47 -22.38 -1.93
CA GLY A 211 -3.55 -23.53 -1.79
C GLY A 211 -3.75 -24.67 -2.80
N GLY A 212 -4.90 -24.77 -3.47
CA GLY A 212 -5.19 -25.83 -4.45
C GLY A 212 -4.53 -25.67 -5.84
N PRO A 213 -4.81 -26.57 -6.79
CA PRO A 213 -4.26 -26.51 -8.13
C PRO A 213 -4.84 -25.36 -8.98
N ILE A 214 -4.09 -24.97 -10.01
CA ILE A 214 -4.54 -24.12 -11.12
C ILE A 214 -5.01 -25.02 -12.25
N VAL A 215 -6.17 -24.74 -12.80
CA VAL A 215 -6.83 -25.56 -13.81
C VAL A 215 -7.04 -24.75 -15.09
N ALA A 216 -6.79 -25.35 -16.25
CA ALA A 216 -7.10 -24.74 -17.54
C ALA A 216 -8.61 -24.55 -17.72
N GLY A 217 -9.02 -23.39 -18.24
CA GLY A 217 -10.39 -22.89 -18.19
C GLY A 217 -11.29 -23.34 -19.34
N GLY A 218 -11.32 -24.64 -19.64
CA GLY A 218 -12.43 -25.26 -20.39
C GLY A 218 -13.66 -25.55 -19.53
N VAL A 219 -13.55 -25.37 -18.20
CA VAL A 219 -14.54 -25.83 -17.20
C VAL A 219 -15.11 -24.69 -16.34
N ALA A 220 -14.65 -23.44 -16.52
CA ALA A 220 -15.07 -22.30 -15.69
C ALA A 220 -16.58 -21.95 -15.80
N GLY A 221 -17.30 -22.50 -16.79
CA GLY A 221 -18.77 -22.43 -16.87
C GLY A 221 -19.55 -23.49 -16.08
N ARG A 222 -18.88 -24.51 -15.49
CA ARG A 222 -19.54 -25.62 -14.78
C ARG A 222 -19.17 -25.77 -13.30
N ILE A 223 -18.10 -25.12 -12.87
CA ILE A 223 -17.75 -25.06 -11.45
C ILE A 223 -18.00 -23.62 -11.02
N ALA A 224 -19.22 -23.35 -10.54
CA ALA A 224 -19.43 -22.18 -9.70
C ALA A 224 -18.31 -22.18 -8.65
N PRO A 225 -17.66 -21.04 -8.37
CA PRO A 225 -16.71 -20.99 -7.27
C PRO A 225 -17.44 -21.57 -6.05
N PRO A 226 -16.82 -22.45 -5.25
CA PRO A 226 -17.37 -22.71 -3.94
C PRO A 226 -17.39 -21.33 -3.28
N VAL A 227 -18.60 -20.76 -3.18
CA VAL A 227 -18.88 -19.72 -2.19
C VAL A 227 -18.28 -20.31 -0.94
N ALA A 228 -17.23 -19.67 -0.43
CA ALA A 228 -16.67 -20.06 0.84
C ALA A 228 -17.79 -19.84 1.85
N HIS A 229 -18.64 -20.84 2.04
CA HIS A 229 -19.46 -20.97 3.22
C HIS A 229 -18.43 -21.03 4.34
N LEU A 230 -18.21 -19.88 4.97
CA LEU A 230 -17.64 -19.81 6.30
C LEU A 230 -18.43 -20.83 7.11
N ALA A 231 -17.76 -21.90 7.52
CA ALA A 231 -18.38 -22.93 8.33
C ALA A 231 -19.11 -22.25 9.50
N SER A 232 -20.41 -22.51 9.60
CA SER A 232 -21.24 -22.07 10.73
C SER A 232 -20.64 -22.63 12.02
N PRO A 233 -20.53 -21.83 13.10
CA PRO A 233 -19.98 -22.29 14.35
C PRO A 233 -21.04 -23.07 15.16
N THR A 234 -21.06 -24.38 15.02
CA THR A 234 -21.76 -25.39 15.86
C THR A 234 -21.14 -26.74 15.49
N GLU A 235 -20.67 -27.65 16.32
CA GLU A 235 -20.78 -27.99 17.75
C GLU A 235 -19.60 -28.91 18.05
N VAL A 236 -18.83 -28.67 19.12
CA VAL A 236 -18.48 -29.59 20.23
C VAL A 236 -18.11 -28.72 21.42
#